data_AF-A0A4S4JWQ5-F1
#
_entry.id   AF-A0A4S4JWQ5-F1
#
_cell.length_a   1.000
_cell.length_b   1.000
_cell.length_c   1.000
_cell.angle_alpha   90.00
_cell.angle_beta   90.00
_cell.angle_gamma   90.00
#
_symmetry.space_group_name_H-M   'P 1'
#
loop_
_entity.id
_entity.type
_entity.pdbx_description
1 polymer ?
#
loop_
_entity_poly.entity_id
_entity_poly.type
_entity_poly.pdbx_seq_one_letter_code
_entity_poly.pdbx_strand_id
1 'polypeptide(L)'
;MRIQLKVIQFLDESGNLMRAAKVELTDEQLIRLYKKMLLARLYDERAIRLQRQGRIGTYPSFGGHEAAQVGSVFALKQGDWLFPYGRDLAACLAFGMDIKHALLYAMGHKEGVL
;
A
#
# COMPACT_ATOMS: atom_id res chain seq x y z
N MET A 1 -16.40 -30.18 2.50
CA MET A 1 -17.20 -29.01 2.04
C MET A 1 -16.28 -28.11 1.22
N ARG A 2 -16.51 -27.94 -0.09
CA ARG A 2 -15.64 -27.15 -0.98
C ARG A 2 -16.28 -25.77 -1.15
N ILE A 3 -15.71 -24.73 -0.51
CA ILE A 3 -16.18 -23.35 -0.71
C ILE A 3 -15.58 -22.87 -2.04
N GLN A 4 -16.43 -22.58 -3.00
CA GLN A 4 -16.01 -22.01 -4.29
C GLN A 4 -16.14 -20.49 -4.19
N LEU A 5 -15.01 -19.81 -4.04
CA LEU A 5 -14.97 -18.35 -3.98
C LEU A 5 -15.03 -17.77 -5.40
N LYS A 6 -15.92 -16.81 -5.62
CA LYS A 6 -15.98 -16.04 -6.87
C LYS A 6 -15.01 -14.86 -6.76
N VAL A 7 -14.02 -14.82 -7.65
CA VAL A 7 -13.12 -13.66 -7.77
C VAL A 7 -13.86 -12.51 -8.44
N ILE A 8 -13.76 -11.31 -7.87
CA ILE A 8 -14.25 -10.09 -8.49
C ILE A 8 -13.07 -9.41 -9.18
N GLN A 9 -13.18 -9.21 -10.50
CA GLN A 9 -12.14 -8.64 -11.34
C GLN A 9 -12.74 -7.57 -12.25
N PHE A 10 -12.07 -6.43 -12.35
CA PHE A 10 -12.52 -5.27 -13.14
C PHE A 10 -11.65 -5.03 -14.38
N LEU A 11 -10.37 -5.42 -14.34
CA LEU A 11 -9.40 -5.24 -15.41
C LEU A 11 -8.94 -6.60 -15.95
N ASP A 12 -8.72 -6.71 -17.25
CA ASP A 12 -8.05 -7.87 -17.86
C ASP A 12 -6.51 -7.78 -17.74
N GLU A 13 -5.80 -8.80 -18.23
CA GLU A 13 -4.33 -8.88 -18.18
C GLU A 13 -3.62 -7.80 -19.02
N SER A 14 -4.34 -7.18 -19.96
CA SER A 14 -3.84 -6.07 -20.77
C SER A 14 -4.16 -4.70 -20.15
N GLY A 15 -4.86 -4.67 -19.01
CA GLY A 15 -5.26 -3.46 -18.32
C GLY A 15 -6.53 -2.81 -18.87
N ASN A 16 -7.31 -3.50 -19.71
CA ASN A 16 -8.58 -2.98 -20.20
C ASN A 16 -9.70 -3.30 -19.21
N LEU A 17 -10.70 -2.40 -19.11
CA LEU A 17 -11.90 -2.67 -18.33
C LEU A 17 -12.69 -3.82 -18.95
N MET A 18 -13.06 -4.78 -18.11
CA MET A 18 -13.94 -5.88 -18.52
C MET A 18 -15.33 -5.33 -18.88
N ARG A 19 -15.97 -5.87 -19.91
CA ARG A 19 -17.23 -5.34 -20.47
C ARG A 19 -18.37 -5.16 -19.46
N ALA A 20 -18.41 -5.96 -18.39
CA ALA A 20 -19.43 -5.89 -17.33
C ALA A 20 -18.99 -5.05 -16.11
N ALA A 21 -17.74 -4.57 -16.09
CA ALA A 21 -17.20 -3.80 -14.98
C ALA A 21 -17.62 -2.34 -15.08
N LYS A 22 -18.17 -1.80 -13.99
CA LYS A 22 -18.46 -0.37 -13.84
C LYS A 22 -17.56 0.19 -12.75
N VAL A 23 -16.77 1.21 -13.06
CA VAL A 23 -15.89 1.89 -12.11
C VAL A 23 -16.47 3.27 -11.82
N GLU A 24 -16.75 3.54 -10.55
CA GLU A 24 -17.28 4.82 -10.06
C GLU A 24 -16.15 5.67 -9.46
N LEU A 25 -15.04 5.80 -10.20
CA LEU A 25 -13.88 6.61 -9.82
C LEU A 25 -13.57 7.60 -10.95
N THR A 26 -13.21 8.82 -10.59
CA THR A 26 -12.74 9.82 -11.55
C THR A 26 -11.28 9.56 -11.93
N ASP A 27 -10.86 10.08 -13.08
CA ASP A 27 -9.46 10.00 -13.51
C ASP A 27 -8.51 10.64 -12.47
N GLU A 28 -8.90 11.73 -11.81
CA GLU A 28 -8.08 12.32 -10.75
C GLU A 28 -7.93 11.39 -9.55
N GLN A 29 -8.99 10.67 -9.18
CA GLN A 29 -8.93 9.67 -8.10
C GLN A 29 -8.02 8.51 -8.48
N LEU A 30 -8.11 8.01 -9.72
CA LEU A 30 -7.27 6.94 -10.24
C LEU A 30 -5.79 7.36 -10.27
N ILE A 31 -5.48 8.56 -10.77
CA ILE A 31 -4.12 9.12 -10.76
C ILE A 31 -3.60 9.27 -9.32
N ARG A 32 -4.45 9.74 -8.39
CA ARG A 32 -4.07 9.87 -6.98
C ARG A 32 -3.75 8.51 -6.35
N LEU A 33 -4.57 7.49 -6.60
CA LEU A 33 -4.32 6.12 -6.16
C LEU A 33 -3.02 5.57 -6.73
N TYR A 34 -2.79 5.76 -8.03
CA TYR A 34 -1.56 5.34 -8.70
C TYR A 34 -0.32 6.00 -8.09
N LYS A 35 -0.37 7.32 -7.84
CA LYS A 35 0.74 8.05 -7.17
C LYS A 35 1.02 7.50 -5.78
N LYS A 36 0.00 7.15 -5.00
CA LYS A 36 0.18 6.53 -3.67
C LYS A 36 0.83 5.15 -3.78
N MET A 37 0.39 4.30 -4.71
CA MET A 37 1.00 2.99 -4.95
C MET A 37 2.46 3.13 -5.39
N LEU A 38 2.75 4.05 -6.31
CA LEU A 38 4.11 4.31 -6.78
C LEU A 38 5.02 4.78 -5.64
N LEU A 39 4.54 5.70 -4.79
CA LEU A 39 5.28 6.17 -3.63
C LEU A 39 5.62 5.03 -2.67
N ALA A 40 4.64 4.17 -2.36
CA ALA A 40 4.85 3.00 -1.51
C ALA A 40 5.87 2.04 -2.14
N ARG A 41 5.78 1.78 -3.45
CA ARG A 41 6.73 0.93 -4.16
C ARG A 41 8.16 1.47 -4.11
N LEU A 42 8.33 2.77 -4.34
CA LEU A 42 9.64 3.44 -4.29
C LEU A 42 10.22 3.40 -2.87
N TYR A 43 9.39 3.56 -1.85
CA TYR A 43 9.78 3.37 -0.45
C TYR A 43 10.29 1.94 -0.23
N ASP A 44 9.52 0.93 -0.64
CA ASP A 44 9.84 -0.49 -0.41
C ASP A 44 11.20 -0.86 -1.03
N GLU A 45 11.42 -0.48 -2.28
CA GLU A 45 12.68 -0.70 -3.00
C GLU A 45 13.85 0.04 -2.35
N ARG A 46 13.61 1.22 -1.77
CA ARG A 46 14.64 1.96 -1.03
C ARG A 46 14.96 1.28 0.29
N ALA A 47 13.95 0.87 1.04
CA ALA A 47 14.10 0.18 2.32
C ALA A 47 14.85 -1.15 2.16
N ILE A 48 14.52 -1.96 1.16
CA ILE A 48 15.26 -3.20 0.84
C ILE A 48 16.74 -2.89 0.57
N ARG A 49 17.05 -1.86 -0.21
CA ARG A 49 18.45 -1.46 -0.49
C ARG A 49 19.18 -1.04 0.79
N LEU A 50 18.53 -0.27 1.66
CA LEU A 50 19.11 0.16 2.94
C LEU A 50 19.31 -1.03 3.89
N GLN A 51 18.37 -1.98 3.92
CA GLN A 51 18.46 -3.17 4.76
C GLN A 51 19.65 -4.05 4.33
N ARG A 52 19.83 -4.25 3.02
CA ARG A 52 20.98 -4.99 2.48
C ARG A 52 22.33 -4.31 2.74
N GLN A 53 22.32 -3.00 2.97
CA GLN A 53 23.50 -2.22 3.37
C GLN A 53 23.71 -2.20 4.90
N GLY A 54 22.85 -2.86 5.69
CA GLY A 54 22.89 -2.81 7.15
C GLY A 54 22.52 -1.45 7.75
N ARG A 55 21.89 -0.56 6.98
CA ARG A 55 21.54 0.81 7.42
C ARG A 55 20.19 0.91 8.12
N ILE A 56 19.33 -0.09 7.95
CA ILE A 56 18.08 -0.28 8.69
C ILE A 56 18.02 -1.72 9.19
N GLY A 57 17.19 -1.98 10.20
CA GLY A 57 17.01 -3.31 10.78
C GLY A 57 16.22 -4.26 9.87
N THR A 58 15.52 -5.23 10.47
CA THR A 58 14.65 -6.15 9.74
C THR A 58 13.50 -5.40 9.07
N TYR A 59 13.38 -5.55 7.74
CA TYR A 59 12.35 -4.88 6.95
C TYR A 59 11.50 -5.89 6.15
N PRO A 60 10.20 -6.02 6.45
CA PRO A 60 9.29 -6.91 5.73
C PRO A 60 8.72 -6.20 4.49
N SER A 61 9.28 -6.50 3.32
CA SER A 61 8.80 -5.92 2.05
C SER A 61 7.33 -6.23 1.77
N PHE A 62 6.61 -5.32 1.12
CA PHE A 62 5.21 -5.49 0.73
C PHE A 62 4.99 -5.50 -0.78
N GLY A 63 6.06 -5.68 -1.56
CA GLY A 63 6.01 -5.65 -3.02
C GLY A 63 4.92 -6.57 -3.60
N GLY A 64 4.08 -6.00 -4.45
CA GLY A 64 2.93 -6.67 -5.05
C GLY A 64 1.61 -6.51 -4.29
N HIS A 65 1.62 -5.93 -3.09
CA HIS A 65 0.42 -5.70 -2.27
C HIS A 65 -0.02 -4.22 -2.22
N GLU A 66 0.62 -3.34 -3.01
CA GLU A 66 0.40 -1.90 -2.97
C GLU A 66 -1.06 -1.54 -3.27
N ALA A 67 -1.66 -2.15 -4.29
CA ALA A 67 -3.04 -1.88 -4.69
C ALA A 67 -4.06 -2.30 -3.62
N ALA A 68 -3.85 -3.47 -3.00
CA ALA A 68 -4.74 -3.96 -1.95
C ALA A 68 -4.73 -3.03 -0.72
N GLN A 69 -3.54 -2.54 -0.34
CA GLN A 69 -3.36 -1.66 0.81
C GLN A 69 -3.84 -0.22 0.55
N VAL A 70 -3.45 0.37 -0.58
CA VAL A 70 -3.85 1.73 -0.94
C VAL A 70 -5.35 1.80 -1.23
N GLY A 71 -5.89 0.79 -1.92
CA GLY A 71 -7.31 0.71 -2.26
C GLY A 71 -8.20 0.54 -1.03
N SER A 72 -7.80 -0.30 -0.07
CA SER A 72 -8.56 -0.48 1.18
C SER A 72 -8.60 0.82 1.99
N VAL A 73 -7.47 1.53 2.10
CA VAL A 73 -7.40 2.83 2.79
C VAL A 73 -8.23 3.90 2.09
N PHE A 74 -8.26 3.92 0.76
CA PHE A 74 -9.08 4.89 0.02
C PHE A 74 -10.58 4.72 0.27
N ALA A 75 -11.04 3.52 0.58
CA ALA A 75 -12.44 3.25 0.90
C ALA A 75 -12.84 3.69 2.32
N LEU A 76 -11.86 4.01 3.18
CA LEU A 76 -12.12 4.49 4.55
C LEU A 76 -12.70 5.91 4.53
N LYS A 77 -13.57 6.17 5.51
CA LYS A 77 -14.14 7.49 5.77
C LYS A 77 -13.37 8.20 6.87
N GLN A 78 -13.59 9.51 6.98
CA GLN A 78 -13.05 10.28 8.09
C GLN A 78 -13.51 9.69 9.43
N GLY A 79 -12.56 9.40 10.31
CA GLY A 79 -12.82 8.81 11.63
C GLY A 79 -12.74 7.29 11.68
N ASP A 80 -12.61 6.62 10.53
CA ASP A 80 -12.32 5.18 10.50
C ASP A 80 -10.89 4.91 10.99
N TRP A 81 -10.69 3.72 11.57
CA TRP A 81 -9.43 3.33 12.20
C TRP A 81 -8.68 2.35 11.30
N LEU A 82 -7.35 2.47 11.27
CA LEU A 82 -6.45 1.52 10.62
C LEU A 82 -5.64 0.77 11.68
N PHE A 83 -5.69 -0.56 11.65
CA PHE A 83 -4.90 -1.44 12.51
C PHE A 83 -3.93 -2.26 11.64
N PRO A 84 -2.75 -1.71 11.28
CA PRO A 84 -1.82 -2.35 10.36
C PRO A 84 -1.09 -3.54 11.02
N TYR A 85 -0.75 -4.57 10.24
CA TYR A 85 0.02 -5.71 10.73
C TYR A 85 1.14 -6.13 9.78
N GLY A 86 2.38 -6.12 10.28
CA GLY A 86 3.55 -6.67 9.60
C GLY A 86 3.96 -5.93 8.34
N ARG A 87 3.26 -6.18 7.21
CA ARG A 87 3.58 -5.69 5.86
C ARG A 87 2.68 -4.54 5.38
N ASP A 88 1.88 -3.95 6.26
CA ASP A 88 0.88 -2.95 5.89
C ASP A 88 1.42 -1.51 5.79
N LEU A 89 2.71 -1.34 5.50
CA LEU A 89 3.32 -0.02 5.47
C LEU A 89 2.81 0.84 4.31
N ALA A 90 2.42 0.25 3.17
CA ALA A 90 1.77 1.01 2.09
C ALA A 90 0.40 1.55 2.55
N ALA A 91 -0.35 0.79 3.35
CA ALA A 91 -1.59 1.25 3.96
C ALA A 91 -1.31 2.41 4.93
N CYS A 92 -0.31 2.29 5.81
CA CYS A 92 0.08 3.37 6.71
C CYS A 92 0.43 4.67 5.97
N LEU A 93 1.26 4.59 4.92
CA LEU A 93 1.62 5.74 4.08
C LEU A 93 0.38 6.32 3.40
N ALA A 94 -0.51 5.48 2.88
CA ALA A 94 -1.75 5.93 2.27
C ALA A 94 -2.70 6.60 3.27
N PHE A 95 -2.69 6.16 4.53
CA PHE A 95 -3.53 6.65 5.62
C PHE A 95 -3.03 7.99 6.19
N GLY A 96 -1.79 8.37 5.90
CA GLY A 96 -1.21 9.66 6.26
C GLY A 96 0.08 9.59 7.07
N MET A 97 0.64 8.40 7.28
CA MET A 97 1.98 8.28 7.88
C MET A 97 3.00 8.97 6.97
N ASP A 98 3.79 9.86 7.58
CA ASP A 98 4.88 10.54 6.90
C ASP A 98 6.06 9.59 6.62
N ILE A 99 6.71 9.75 5.47
CA ILE A 99 7.81 8.89 5.01
C ILE A 99 9.00 8.97 5.95
N LYS A 100 9.30 10.16 6.49
CA LYS A 100 10.40 10.31 7.46
C LYS A 100 10.13 9.44 8.69
N HIS A 101 8.91 9.46 9.22
CA HIS A 101 8.53 8.61 10.34
C HIS A 101 8.65 7.12 10.01
N ALA A 102 8.19 6.69 8.83
CA ALA A 102 8.35 5.31 8.37
C ALA A 102 9.82 4.86 8.31
N LEU A 103 10.72 5.72 7.79
CA LEU A 103 12.16 5.45 7.74
C LEU A 103 12.79 5.41 9.13
N LEU A 104 12.45 6.36 10.00
CA LEU A 104 12.95 6.41 11.38
C LEU A 104 12.52 5.18 12.16
N TYR A 105 11.27 4.73 11.98
CA TYR A 105 10.77 3.49 12.56
C TYR A 105 11.61 2.28 12.09
N ALA A 106 11.87 2.17 10.79
CA ALA A 106 12.69 1.08 10.24
C ALA A 106 14.17 1.12 10.72
N MET A 107 14.67 2.30 11.07
CA MET A 107 16.01 2.49 11.68
C MET A 107 16.04 2.17 13.18
N GLY A 108 14.90 1.93 13.82
CA GLY A 108 14.82 1.81 15.28
C GLY A 108 15.14 3.12 16.00
N HIS A 109 14.94 4.26 15.33
CA HIS A 109 15.18 5.57 15.91
C HIS A 109 14.06 5.95 16.88
N LYS A 110 14.39 6.59 18.00
CA LYS A 110 13.41 6.97 19.04
C LYS A 110 12.26 7.85 18.51
N GLU A 111 12.55 8.73 17.56
CA GLU A 111 11.53 9.60 16.90
C GLU A 111 10.68 8.84 15.87
N GLY A 112 11.02 7.59 15.56
CA GLY A 112 10.20 6.71 14.73
C GLY A 112 9.12 5.98 15.51
N VAL A 113 9.17 6.03 16.85
CA VAL A 113 8.12 5.50 17.71
C VAL A 113 7.05 6.59 17.85
N LEU A 114 5.81 6.27 17.48
CA LEU A 114 4.64 7.16 17.64
C LEU A 114 4.42 7.55 19.10
#